data_AF-X1CJQ6-F1
#
_entry.id   AF-X1CJQ6-F1
#
_cell.length_a   1.000
_cell.length_b   1.000
_cell.length_c   1.000
_cell.angle_alpha   90.00
_cell.angle_beta   90.00
_cell.angle_gamma   90.00
#
_symmetry.space_group_name_H-M   'P 1'
#
loop_
_entity.id
_entity.type
_entity.pdbx_description
1 polymer ?
#
loop_
_entity_poly.entity_id
_entity_poly.type
_entity_poly.pdbx_seq_one_letter_code
_entity_poly.pdbx_strand_id
1 'polypeptide(L)'
;MTLEVLFMLGLLVATLTVFALELFPMEVTAFGVLAILLVTGIVDVEHAVVGLSNPAVVTIGMLFVLSHALTKTGLLEVAAGRLSRMVGPRKWLGVAIMLVTVSLSSAFLNNTAVVAMFIPLA
;
A
#
# COMPACT_ATOMS: atom_id res chain seq x y z
N MET A 1 35.04 -3.78 -4.63
CA MET A 1 34.75 -2.66 -3.69
C MET A 1 34.26 -1.40 -4.41
N THR A 2 35.09 -0.59 -5.07
CA THR A 2 34.61 0.67 -5.71
C THR A 2 33.70 0.47 -6.92
N LEU A 3 33.98 -0.52 -7.77
CA LEU A 3 33.14 -0.84 -8.93
C LEU A 3 31.77 -1.42 -8.55
N GLU A 4 31.71 -2.27 -7.51
CA GLU A 4 30.45 -2.82 -6.99
C GLU A 4 29.57 -1.72 -6.40
N VAL A 5 30.17 -0.78 -5.67
CA VAL A 5 29.45 0.39 -5.13
C VAL A 5 28.90 1.26 -6.25
N LEU A 6 29.70 1.53 -7.30
CA LEU A 6 29.23 2.30 -8.45
C LEU A 6 28.10 1.59 -9.19
N PHE A 7 28.20 0.28 -9.37
CA PHE A 7 27.14 -0.53 -9.96
C PHE A 7 25.85 -0.48 -9.13
N MET A 8 25.93 -0.68 -7.82
CA MET A 8 24.78 -0.63 -6.92
C MET A 8 24.12 0.75 -6.89
N LEU A 9 24.91 1.83 -6.87
CA LEU A 9 24.38 3.20 -6.96
C LEU A 9 23.71 3.45 -8.31
N GLY A 10 24.31 2.99 -9.41
CA GLY A 10 23.71 3.09 -10.74
C GLY A 10 22.38 2.33 -10.82
N LEU A 11 22.33 1.11 -10.28
CA LEU A 11 21.12 0.29 -10.22
C LEU A 11 20.04 0.94 -9.35
N LEU A 12 20.41 1.53 -8.21
CA LEU A 12 19.50 2.28 -7.34
C LEU A 12 18.87 3.46 -8.09
N VAL A 13 19.70 4.31 -8.71
CA VAL A 13 19.23 5.48 -9.47
C VAL A 13 18.32 5.05 -10.62
N ALA A 14 18.70 4.01 -11.37
CA ALA A 14 17.88 3.46 -12.43
C ALA A 14 16.52 2.96 -11.91
N THR A 15 16.52 2.20 -10.81
CA THR A 15 15.30 1.67 -10.19
C THR A 15 14.36 2.78 -9.73
N LEU A 16 14.90 3.78 -9.02
CA LEU A 16 14.13 4.95 -8.57
C LEU A 16 13.56 5.74 -9.76
N THR A 17 14.31 5.86 -10.85
CA THR A 17 13.85 6.52 -12.07
C THR A 17 12.70 5.76 -12.72
N VAL A 18 12.81 4.43 -12.83
CA VAL A 18 11.75 3.57 -13.39
C VAL A 18 10.49 3.62 -12.52
N PHE A 19 10.63 3.60 -11.19
CA PHE A 19 9.50 3.78 -10.28
C PHE A 19 8.86 5.17 -10.42
N ALA A 20 9.65 6.23 -10.47
CA ALA A 20 9.13 7.60 -10.58
C ALA A 20 8.43 7.87 -11.92
N LEU A 21 8.90 7.25 -13.00
CA LEU A 21 8.31 7.36 -14.33
C LEU A 21 7.19 6.33 -14.57
N GLU A 22 6.95 5.41 -13.63
CA GLU A 22 5.95 4.33 -13.71
C GLU A 22 5.97 3.58 -15.06
N LEU A 23 7.16 3.41 -15.66
CA LEU A 23 7.31 2.85 -17.01
C LEU A 23 6.82 1.40 -17.10
N PHE A 24 6.94 0.67 -16.00
CA PHE A 24 6.46 -0.70 -15.84
C PHE A 24 5.70 -0.82 -14.51
N PRO A 25 4.82 -1.83 -14.37
CA PRO A 25 4.24 -2.17 -13.08
C PRO A 25 5.33 -2.30 -12.01
N MET A 26 5.05 -1.81 -10.80
CA MET A 26 6.03 -1.77 -9.71
C MET A 26 6.57 -3.16 -9.38
N GLU A 27 5.73 -4.19 -9.48
CA GLU A 27 6.09 -5.58 -9.25
C GLU A 27 7.11 -6.07 -10.29
N VAL A 28 6.89 -5.75 -11.56
CA VAL A 28 7.79 -6.13 -12.66
C VAL A 28 9.15 -5.47 -12.48
N THR A 29 9.17 -4.19 -12.13
CA THR A 29 10.42 -3.46 -11.85
C THR A 29 11.15 -4.08 -10.65
N ALA A 30 10.45 -4.35 -9.55
CA ALA A 30 11.04 -4.94 -8.35
C ALA A 30 11.64 -6.33 -8.61
N PHE A 31 10.90 -7.22 -9.28
CA PHE A 31 11.40 -8.54 -9.65
C PHE A 31 12.53 -8.47 -10.68
N GLY A 32 12.50 -7.49 -11.60
CA GLY A 32 13.59 -7.25 -12.55
C GLY A 32 14.89 -6.86 -11.85
N VAL A 33 14.84 -5.95 -10.88
CA VAL A 33 15.99 -5.57 -10.06
C VAL A 33 16.51 -6.76 -9.26
N LEU A 34 15.62 -7.55 -8.65
CA LEU A 34 16.00 -8.77 -7.93
C LEU A 34 16.70 -9.78 -8.86
N ALA A 35 16.20 -9.96 -10.09
CA ALA A 35 16.81 -10.83 -11.09
C ALA A 35 18.22 -10.34 -11.49
N ILE A 36 18.41 -9.03 -11.67
CA ILE A 36 19.73 -8.44 -11.94
C ILE A 36 20.69 -8.73 -10.78
N LEU A 37 20.25 -8.54 -9.53
CA LEU A 37 21.07 -8.81 -8.34
C LEU A 37 21.47 -10.29 -8.21
N LEU A 38 20.56 -11.21 -8.54
CA LEU A 38 20.83 -12.65 -8.55
C LEU A 38 21.82 -13.04 -9.66
N VAL A 39 21.62 -12.54 -10.89
CA VAL A 39 22.50 -12.85 -12.04
C VAL A 39 23.90 -12.29 -11.85
N THR A 40 24.02 -11.10 -11.25
CA THR A 40 25.33 -10.49 -10.92
C THR A 40 26.02 -11.17 -9.74
N GLY A 41 25.34 -12.05 -9.00
CA GLY A 41 25.89 -12.74 -7.84
C GLY A 41 26.11 -11.85 -6.62
N ILE A 42 25.61 -10.61 -6.64
CA ILE A 42 25.71 -9.68 -5.51
C ILE A 42 24.81 -10.14 -4.35
N VAL A 43 23.70 -10.80 -4.68
CA VAL A 43 22.76 -11.38 -3.73
C VAL A 43 22.56 -12.85 -4.11
N ASP A 44 22.60 -13.75 -3.13
CA ASP A 44 22.28 -15.16 -3.34
C ASP A 44 20.76 -15.43 -3.21
N VAL A 45 20.34 -16.64 -3.53
CA VAL A 45 18.92 -17.01 -3.50
C VAL A 45 18.33 -16.91 -2.09
N GLU A 46 19.12 -17.22 -1.06
CA GLU A 46 18.68 -17.20 0.33
C GLU A 46 18.39 -15.75 0.78
N HIS A 47 19.31 -14.83 0.53
CA HIS A 47 19.14 -13.41 0.82
C HIS A 47 18.05 -12.75 -0.04
N ALA A 48 17.85 -13.22 -1.28
CA ALA A 48 16.77 -12.72 -2.14
C ALA A 48 15.37 -13.01 -1.58
N VAL A 49 15.16 -14.17 -0.94
CA VAL A 49 13.85 -14.53 -0.37
C VAL A 49 13.62 -13.99 1.03
N VAL A 50 14.66 -13.53 1.74
CA VAL A 50 14.52 -12.89 3.07
C VAL A 50 13.59 -11.67 3.03
N GLY A 51 13.53 -10.95 1.90
CA GLY A 51 12.58 -9.84 1.73
C GLY A 51 11.12 -10.26 1.86
N LEU A 52 10.79 -11.51 1.50
CA LEU A 52 9.43 -12.06 1.55
C LEU A 52 9.01 -12.46 2.97
N SER A 53 9.96 -12.81 3.84
CA SER A 53 9.70 -13.13 5.25
C SER A 53 9.67 -11.89 6.16
N ASN A 54 9.76 -10.69 5.58
CA ASN A 54 9.68 -9.44 6.33
C ASN A 54 8.31 -9.34 7.04
N PRO A 55 8.28 -9.13 8.38
CA PRO A 55 7.03 -8.96 9.12
C PRO A 55 6.09 -7.88 8.55
N ALA A 56 6.65 -6.84 7.91
CA ALA A 56 5.86 -5.81 7.23
C ALA A 56 5.06 -6.37 6.04
N VAL A 57 5.64 -7.27 5.25
CA VAL A 57 4.95 -7.93 4.12
C VAL A 57 3.77 -8.77 4.63
N VAL A 58 4.01 -9.55 5.70
CA VAL A 58 2.95 -10.34 6.35
C VAL A 58 1.85 -9.43 6.90
N THR A 59 2.22 -8.33 7.54
CA THR A 59 1.27 -7.35 8.09
C THR A 59 0.38 -6.76 6.99
N ILE A 60 0.96 -6.34 5.87
CA ILE A 60 0.20 -5.82 4.72
C ILE A 60 -0.76 -6.89 4.17
N GLY A 61 -0.30 -8.14 4.07
CA GLY A 61 -1.15 -9.27 3.68
C GLY A 61 -2.36 -9.45 4.59
N MET A 62 -2.15 -9.36 5.91
CA MET A 62 -3.24 -9.44 6.90
C MET A 62 -4.21 -8.25 6.79
N LEU A 63 -3.72 -7.04 6.53
CA LEU A 63 -4.56 -5.87 6.29
C LEU A 63 -5.44 -6.03 5.04
N PHE A 64 -4.95 -6.67 3.97
CA PHE A 64 -5.78 -6.99 2.82
C PHE A 64 -6.89 -7.99 3.15
N VAL A 65 -6.59 -9.05 3.91
CA VAL A 65 -7.59 -10.03 4.36
C VAL A 65 -8.65 -9.36 5.24
N LEU A 66 -8.22 -8.54 6.21
CA LEU A 66 -9.12 -7.79 7.08
C LEU A 66 -10.01 -6.83 6.29
N SER A 67 -9.42 -6.05 5.39
CA SER A 67 -10.13 -5.13 4.50
C SER A 67 -11.21 -5.84 3.66
N HIS A 68 -10.87 -7.00 3.09
CA HIS A 68 -11.82 -7.82 2.34
C HIS A 68 -12.96 -8.35 3.22
N ALA A 69 -12.65 -8.83 4.42
CA ALA A 69 -13.66 -9.32 5.36
C ALA A 69 -14.64 -8.20 5.79
N LEU A 70 -14.13 -7.00 6.05
CA LEU A 70 -14.96 -5.85 6.44
C LEU A 70 -15.86 -5.39 5.29
N THR A 71 -15.36 -5.40 4.05
CA THR A 71 -16.16 -5.09 2.85
C THR A 71 -17.22 -6.17 2.61
N LYS A 72 -16.86 -7.45 2.73
CA LYS A 72 -17.78 -8.58 2.48
C LYS A 72 -18.91 -8.67 3.51
N THR A 73 -18.68 -8.23 4.75
CA THR A 73 -19.67 -8.29 5.84
C THR A 73 -20.70 -7.16 5.78
N GLY A 74 -20.56 -6.17 4.90
CA GLY A 74 -21.45 -5.02 4.88
C GLY A 74 -21.20 -4.02 6.01
N LEU A 75 -20.15 -4.23 6.82
CA LEU A 75 -19.90 -3.41 8.01
C LEU A 75 -19.53 -1.98 7.59
N LEU A 76 -18.79 -1.85 6.49
CA LEU A 76 -18.38 -0.54 5.96
C LEU A 76 -19.61 0.29 5.57
N GLU A 77 -20.60 -0.32 4.93
CA GLU A 77 -21.85 0.28 4.48
C GLU A 77 -22.74 0.70 5.66
N VAL A 78 -22.84 -0.14 6.70
CA VAL A 78 -23.58 0.19 7.93
C VAL A 78 -22.93 1.35 8.68
N ALA A 79 -21.60 1.34 8.79
CA ALA A 79 -20.84 2.41 9.42
C ALA A 79 -21.01 3.74 8.66
N ALA A 80 -20.89 3.71 7.34
CA ALA A 80 -21.10 4.87 6.48
C ALA A 80 -22.53 5.43 6.61
N GLY A 81 -23.53 4.57 6.60
CA GLY A 81 -24.93 4.96 6.76
C GLY A 81 -25.22 5.59 8.14
N ARG A 82 -24.61 5.09 9.22
CA ARG A 82 -24.72 5.72 10.55
C ARG A 82 -24.04 7.08 10.59
N LEU A 83 -22.85 7.19 10.00
CA LEU A 83 -22.10 8.44 9.98
C LEU A 83 -22.86 9.54 9.24
N SER A 84 -23.45 9.20 8.08
CA SER A 84 -24.25 10.12 7.27
C SER A 84 -25.45 10.67 8.04
N ARG A 85 -26.13 9.81 8.82
CA ARG A 85 -27.26 10.23 9.68
C ARG A 85 -26.84 11.15 10.83
N MET A 86 -25.62 11.00 11.36
CA MET A 86 -25.12 11.84 12.46
C MET A 86 -24.74 13.26 12.00
N VAL A 87 -24.31 13.41 10.74
CA VAL A 87 -23.86 14.69 10.18
C VAL A 87 -25.02 15.65 9.88
N GLY A 88 -26.15 15.12 9.40
CA GLY A 88 -27.32 15.95 9.02
C GLY A 88 -26.98 16.98 7.91
N PRO A 89 -27.67 18.12 7.81
CA PRO A 89 -27.44 19.10 6.73
C PRO A 89 -26.16 19.96 6.90
N ARG A 90 -25.34 19.70 7.92
CA ARG A 90 -24.19 20.55 8.29
C ARG A 90 -22.93 20.13 7.55
N LYS A 91 -22.74 20.69 6.35
CA LYS A 91 -21.62 20.37 5.42
C LYS A 91 -20.24 20.34 6.08
N TRP A 92 -19.87 21.36 6.86
CA TRP A 92 -18.54 21.44 7.49
C TRP A 92 -18.31 20.41 8.60
N LEU A 93 -19.35 20.08 9.36
CA LEU A 93 -19.29 19.03 10.39
C LEU A 93 -19.13 17.66 9.74
N GLY A 94 -19.76 17.46 8.58
CA GLY A 94 -19.62 16.26 7.75
C GLY A 94 -18.19 16.03 7.29
N VAL A 95 -17.56 17.05 6.72
CA VAL A 95 -16.16 16.99 6.28
C VAL A 95 -15.23 16.70 7.47
N ALA A 96 -15.43 17.37 8.61
CA ALA A 96 -14.60 17.13 9.79
C ALA A 96 -14.71 15.69 10.30
N ILE A 97 -15.93 15.16 10.40
CA ILE A 97 -16.20 13.78 10.83
C ILE A 97 -15.64 12.78 9.82
N MET A 98 -15.80 13.03 8.52
CA MET A 98 -15.24 12.21 7.45
C MET A 98 -13.72 12.15 7.54
N LEU A 99 -13.03 13.29 7.65
CA LEU A 99 -11.56 13.35 7.76
C LEU A 99 -11.04 12.58 8.97
N VAL A 100 -11.67 12.75 10.13
CA VAL A 100 -11.30 12.02 11.36
C VAL A 100 -11.51 10.52 11.20
N THR A 101 -12.67 10.11 10.66
CA THR A 101 -13.01 8.69 10.54
C THR A 101 -12.17 8.00 9.47
N VAL A 102 -11.90 8.65 8.33
CA VAL A 102 -10.98 8.19 7.28
C VAL A 102 -9.57 8.03 7.86
N SER A 103 -9.06 9.03 8.58
CA SER A 103 -7.71 8.98 9.15
C SER A 103 -7.54 7.84 10.15
N LEU A 104 -8.53 7.64 11.03
CA LEU A 104 -8.53 6.53 11.99
C LEU A 104 -8.66 5.16 11.31
N SER A 105 -9.50 5.07 10.27
CA SER A 105 -9.77 3.81 9.57
C SER A 105 -8.63 3.41 8.64
N SER A 106 -7.91 4.37 8.05
CA SER A 106 -6.78 4.16 7.12
C SER A 106 -5.57 3.46 7.76
N ALA A 107 -5.49 3.44 9.09
CA ALA A 107 -4.48 2.67 9.81
C ALA A 107 -4.76 1.15 9.79
N PHE A 108 -6.00 0.75 9.54
CA PHE A 108 -6.45 -0.65 9.60
C PHE A 108 -6.97 -1.19 8.27
N LEU A 109 -7.36 -0.29 7.37
CA LEU A 109 -7.92 -0.62 6.06
C LEU A 109 -6.98 -0.15 4.95
N ASN A 110 -6.93 -0.90 3.85
CA ASN A 110 -6.31 -0.39 2.64
C ASN A 110 -7.13 0.82 2.13
N ASN A 111 -6.44 1.81 1.57
CA ASN A 111 -6.98 3.05 1.03
C ASN A 111 -8.20 2.84 0.13
N THR A 112 -8.21 1.80 -0.71
CA THR A 112 -9.35 1.48 -1.60
C THR A 112 -10.64 1.20 -0.85
N ALA A 113 -10.58 0.45 0.26
CA ALA A 113 -11.77 0.09 1.05
C ALA A 113 -12.27 1.29 1.87
N VAL A 114 -11.35 2.11 2.38
CA VAL A 114 -11.69 3.37 3.03
C VAL A 114 -12.44 4.27 2.04
N VAL A 115 -11.86 4.54 0.86
CA VAL A 115 -12.54 5.39 -0.14
C VAL A 115 -13.93 4.85 -0.51
N ALA A 116 -14.06 3.54 -0.75
CA ALA A 116 -15.35 2.92 -1.07
C ALA A 116 -16.42 3.12 0.04
N MET A 117 -16.02 3.06 1.32
CA MET A 117 -16.91 3.33 2.46
C MET A 117 -17.45 4.76 2.45
N PHE A 118 -16.63 5.73 2.05
CA PHE A 118 -16.94 7.15 2.21
C PHE A 118 -17.50 7.83 0.94
N ILE A 119 -17.50 7.16 -0.23
CA ILE A 119 -18.19 7.64 -1.44
C ILE A 119 -19.66 8.01 -1.19
N PRO A 120 -20.47 7.22 -0.45
CA PRO A 120 -21.88 7.57 -0.17
C PRO A 120 -22.07 8.77 0.77
N LEU A 121 -20.99 9.24 1.41
CA LEU A 121 -20.99 10.40 2.32
C LEU A 121 -20.59 11.71 1.62
N ALA A 122 -19.94 11.63 0.45
CA ALA A 122 -19.53 12.77 -0.37
C ALA A 122 -20.70 13.27 -1.24
#